data_AF-A0A836S991-F1
#
_entry.id   AF-A0A836S991-F1
#
_cell.length_a   1.000
_cell.length_b   1.000
_cell.length_c   1.000
_cell.angle_alpha   90.00
_cell.angle_beta   90.00
_cell.angle_gamma   90.00
#
_symmetry.space_group_name_H-M   'P 1'
#
loop_
_entity.id
_entity.type
_entity.pdbx_description
1 polymer ?
#
loop_
_entity_poly.entity_id
_entity_poly.type
_entity_poly.pdbx_seq_one_letter_code
_entity_poly.pdbx_strand_id
1 'polypeptide(L)'
;MDSLKIVKCSDVKLIPEIKALADLHREQLGFHAQQTFIDSMKRGELLAAVLKGQVVGFTRYHHRRDQKTTLYEIATAPKFRNKGIGYFLVKALIADCQQIGSRHLRLSCPVELPANQFYQKIGFTRTSSRVGKNRPLYTWILDILPPRKITFVASLTAITSDFVQMIPLWENEGQEQRPFEKCIITPRFIEAGALKYVRYMHDKWGVKVIFDSGGFFVQQGKIRYEELFSWLLDFYAKNDWADGYVLPDYVPTSRQSAAEVIERVHVTAAEGIKFLNRMPSELRDQAIGVLQGHDHYHLKYCFDAFMDKGLQRIGFGSFDTGGRNDEINLMTNASINRLAFVRDLIKQAYLSQTINVLPDLHLFGVSTPKMLADFPNYLATSFDSSGWLRTAGFGNIYLPFQSRRNVTFGGSSLLLSKGFTAAEFYTQCERTGHSCPFCDDFSRLQKNRVVRMWHNALVFSEMTAALNSESKESHA
;
A
#
# COMPACT_ATOMS: atom_id res chain seq x y z
N MET A 1 25.45 8.32 -5.81
CA MET A 1 25.60 8.20 -4.34
C MET A 1 26.11 6.80 -3.97
N ASP A 2 26.71 6.10 -4.94
CA ASP A 2 26.49 4.64 -5.11
C ASP A 2 27.43 3.79 -4.25
N SER A 3 28.06 4.42 -3.26
CA SER A 3 28.95 3.81 -2.26
C SER A 3 28.63 4.25 -0.83
N LEU A 4 27.54 5.01 -0.62
CA LEU A 4 27.07 5.32 0.71
C LEU A 4 26.45 4.07 1.34
N LYS A 5 26.93 3.68 2.51
CA LYS A 5 26.36 2.58 3.30
C LYS A 5 25.97 3.12 4.67
N ILE A 6 24.77 2.78 5.14
CA ILE A 6 24.39 3.00 6.53
C ILE A 6 24.63 1.70 7.28
N VAL A 7 25.50 1.74 8.29
CA VAL A 7 25.91 0.54 9.03
C VAL A 7 25.60 0.72 10.51
N LYS A 8 25.14 -0.36 11.14
CA LYS A 8 25.09 -0.47 12.60
C LYS A 8 26.50 -0.63 13.11
N CYS A 9 26.99 0.35 13.87
CA CYS A 9 28.36 0.37 14.34
C CYS A 9 28.61 -0.83 15.24
N SER A 10 29.48 -1.73 14.80
CA SER A 10 29.98 -2.88 15.57
C SER A 10 31.51 -2.89 15.65
N ASP A 11 32.19 -2.16 14.76
CA ASP A 11 33.64 -2.00 14.77
C ASP A 11 34.05 -0.76 15.58
N VAL A 12 34.81 -1.01 16.65
CA VAL A 12 35.35 0.04 17.53
C VAL A 12 36.28 1.00 16.78
N LYS A 13 36.87 0.58 15.64
CA LYS A 13 37.74 1.42 14.81
C LYS A 13 37.02 2.62 14.19
N LEU A 14 35.69 2.58 14.07
CA LEU A 14 34.90 3.71 13.57
C LEU A 14 34.65 4.80 14.64
N ILE A 15 34.85 4.48 15.92
CA ILE A 15 34.54 5.38 17.03
C ILE A 15 35.37 6.68 17.00
N PRO A 16 36.69 6.67 16.73
CA PRO A 16 37.47 7.90 16.61
C PRO A 16 36.94 8.85 15.53
N GLU A 17 36.53 8.34 14.37
CA GLU A 17 35.97 9.17 13.29
C GLU A 17 34.60 9.75 13.66
N ILE A 18 33.73 8.95 14.29
CA ILE A 18 32.43 9.41 14.79
C ILE A 18 32.62 10.50 15.85
N LYS A 19 33.56 10.30 16.78
CA LYS A 19 33.90 11.27 17.84
C LYS A 19 34.43 12.58 17.26
N ALA A 20 35.35 12.50 16.30
CA ALA A 20 35.88 13.67 15.61
C ALA A 20 34.76 14.45 14.89
N LEU A 21 33.83 13.74 14.27
CA LEU A 21 32.66 14.37 13.64
C LEU A 21 31.70 15.00 14.68
N ALA A 22 31.50 14.37 15.84
CA ALA A 22 30.72 14.95 16.93
C ALA A 22 31.37 16.23 17.48
N ASP A 23 32.70 16.24 17.64
CA ASP A 23 33.46 17.41 18.09
C ASP A 23 33.39 18.59 17.11
N LEU A 24 33.33 18.31 15.80
CA LEU A 24 33.10 19.33 14.78
C LEU A 24 31.73 20.03 14.93
N HIS A 25 30.80 19.40 15.65
CA HIS A 25 29.47 19.92 15.97
C HIS A 25 29.27 20.17 17.47
N ARG A 26 30.36 20.40 18.23
CA ARG A 26 30.33 20.59 19.69
C ARG A 26 29.40 21.71 20.14
N GLU A 27 29.28 22.79 19.38
CA GLU A 27 28.35 23.89 19.69
C GLU A 27 26.89 23.43 19.67
N GLN A 28 26.53 22.56 18.72
CA GLN A 28 25.15 22.10 18.55
C GLN A 28 24.85 20.90 19.46
N LEU A 29 25.77 19.94 19.55
CA LEU A 29 25.60 18.65 20.23
C LEU A 29 26.08 18.65 21.69
N GLY A 30 26.94 19.59 22.07
CA GLY A 30 27.66 19.58 23.34
C GLY A 30 28.89 18.67 23.32
N PHE A 31 29.56 18.57 24.47
CA PHE A 31 30.69 17.66 24.66
C PHE A 31 30.20 16.26 25.02
N HIS A 32 30.70 15.26 24.29
CA HIS A 32 30.46 13.85 24.55
C HIS A 32 31.79 13.12 24.70
N ALA A 33 31.94 12.30 25.73
CA ALA A 33 33.12 11.46 25.90
C ALA A 33 33.13 10.33 24.86
N GLN A 34 34.33 9.84 24.49
CA GLN A 34 34.45 8.71 23.56
C GLN A 34 33.71 7.46 24.07
N GLN A 35 33.72 7.25 25.40
CA GLN A 35 33.03 6.13 26.05
C GLN A 35 31.53 6.11 25.74
N THR A 36 30.87 7.27 25.62
CA THR A 36 29.44 7.37 25.28
C THR A 36 29.11 6.69 23.94
N PHE A 37 30.00 6.83 22.96
CA PHE A 37 29.84 6.20 21.64
C PHE A 37 30.14 4.71 21.70
N ILE A 38 31.17 4.29 22.45
CA ILE A 38 31.49 2.87 22.67
C ILE A 38 30.31 2.14 23.33
N ASP A 39 29.70 2.74 24.35
CA ASP A 39 28.59 2.13 25.06
C ASP A 39 27.34 2.01 24.16
N SER A 40 27.10 3.01 23.30
CA SER A 40 26.00 2.97 22.35
C SER A 40 26.25 1.94 21.24
N MET A 41 27.50 1.80 20.77
CA MET A 41 27.92 0.74 19.85
C MET A 41 27.66 -0.66 20.47
N LYS A 42 28.06 -0.87 21.73
CA LYS A 42 27.83 -2.15 22.44
C LYS A 42 26.36 -2.50 22.59
N ARG A 43 25.48 -1.51 22.73
CA ARG A 43 24.02 -1.70 22.76
C ARG A 43 23.38 -1.84 21.38
N GLY A 44 24.14 -1.63 20.30
CA GLY A 44 23.58 -1.54 18.96
C GLY A 44 22.67 -0.31 18.80
N GLU A 45 23.06 0.83 19.37
CA GLU A 45 22.28 2.08 19.35
C GLU A 45 23.09 3.22 18.71
N LEU A 46 23.94 2.87 17.74
CA LEU A 46 24.79 3.78 16.98
C LEU A 46 24.81 3.34 15.52
N LEU A 47 24.39 4.22 14.61
CA LEU A 47 24.54 4.05 13.17
C LEU A 47 25.59 5.01 12.63
N ALA A 48 26.35 4.59 11.63
CA ALA A 48 27.26 5.42 10.86
C ALA A 48 26.90 5.39 9.37
N ALA A 49 27.03 6.55 8.73
CA ALA A 49 27.02 6.68 7.29
C ALA A 49 28.47 6.64 6.79
N VAL A 50 28.82 5.61 6.02
CA VAL A 50 30.17 5.39 5.51
C VAL A 50 30.16 5.59 4.00
N LEU A 51 31.03 6.46 3.50
CA LEU A 51 31.19 6.74 2.08
C LEU A 51 32.65 6.54 1.69
N LYS A 52 32.91 5.59 0.79
CA LYS A 52 34.28 5.23 0.36
C LYS A 52 35.21 4.93 1.56
N GLY A 53 34.70 4.25 2.57
CA GLY A 53 35.43 3.89 3.78
C GLY A 53 35.53 4.98 4.85
N GLN A 54 35.09 6.21 4.59
CA GLN A 54 35.12 7.32 5.55
C GLN A 54 33.76 7.49 6.24
N VAL A 55 33.74 7.74 7.56
CA VAL A 55 32.52 8.15 8.26
C VAL A 55 32.16 9.59 7.86
N VAL A 56 30.98 9.76 7.27
CA VAL A 56 30.46 11.05 6.77
C VAL A 56 29.23 11.54 7.53
N GLY A 57 28.67 10.70 8.38
CA GLY A 57 27.54 11.00 9.25
C GLY A 57 27.35 9.93 10.32
N PHE A 58 26.62 10.24 11.38
CA PHE A 58 26.25 9.25 12.39
C PHE A 58 24.91 9.61 13.05
N THR A 59 24.30 8.63 13.69
CA THR A 59 23.21 8.87 14.65
C THR A 59 23.35 7.96 15.87
N ARG A 60 23.10 8.53 17.05
CA ARG A 60 23.05 7.83 18.34
C ARG A 60 21.65 7.96 18.92
N TYR A 61 21.12 6.85 19.42
CA TYR A 61 19.74 6.76 19.88
C TYR A 61 19.64 5.84 21.09
N HIS A 62 18.41 5.60 21.57
CA HIS A 62 18.14 4.58 22.57
C HIS A 62 16.71 4.05 22.44
N HIS A 63 16.58 2.73 22.49
CA HIS A 63 15.28 2.06 22.53
C HIS A 63 14.80 1.91 23.97
N ARG A 64 13.66 2.52 24.26
CA ARG A 64 13.03 2.44 25.58
C ARG A 64 12.07 1.26 25.64
N ARG A 65 11.81 0.79 26.85
CA ARG A 65 10.85 -0.30 27.13
C ARG A 65 9.40 0.08 26.85
N ASP A 66 9.07 1.37 26.77
CA ASP A 66 7.71 1.88 26.49
C ASP A 66 7.41 2.04 24.99
N GLN A 67 8.07 1.25 24.12
CA GLN A 67 7.91 1.27 22.66
C GLN A 67 8.21 2.65 22.04
N LYS A 68 9.15 3.39 22.64
CA LYS A 68 9.64 4.67 22.12
C LYS A 68 11.14 4.59 21.88
N THR A 69 11.57 5.17 20.77
CA THR A 69 12.99 5.40 20.49
C THR A 69 13.30 6.87 20.69
N THR A 70 14.38 7.18 21.40
CA THR A 70 14.88 8.56 21.52
C THR A 70 16.09 8.74 20.64
N LEU A 71 16.03 9.64 19.66
CA LEU A 71 17.16 10.10 18.87
C LEU A 71 17.89 11.19 19.67
N TYR A 72 19.10 10.88 20.13
CA TYR A 72 19.90 11.81 20.93
C TYR A 72 20.73 12.74 20.05
N GLU A 73 21.49 12.19 19.10
CA GLU A 73 22.30 12.97 18.19
C GLU A 73 22.21 12.44 16.77
N ILE A 74 22.29 13.39 15.84
CA ILE A 74 22.50 13.14 14.42
C ILE A 74 23.45 14.21 13.88
N ALA A 75 24.41 13.79 13.09
CA ALA A 75 25.35 14.71 12.45
C ALA A 75 25.69 14.24 11.04
N THR A 76 26.02 15.20 10.19
CA THR A 76 26.57 14.98 8.85
C THR A 76 27.72 15.95 8.67
N ALA A 77 28.87 15.43 8.23
CA ALA A 77 30.05 16.23 7.97
C ALA A 77 29.73 17.40 7.02
N PRO A 78 30.23 18.63 7.28
CA PRO A 78 29.84 19.83 6.55
C PRO A 78 29.90 19.69 5.02
N LYS A 79 30.98 19.10 4.49
CA LYS A 79 31.19 18.85 3.04
C LYS A 79 30.17 17.89 2.39
N PHE A 80 29.35 17.21 3.18
CA PHE A 80 28.33 16.27 2.70
C PHE A 80 26.89 16.64 3.10
N ARG A 81 26.67 17.83 3.65
CA ARG A 81 25.32 18.34 3.89
C ARG A 81 24.56 18.49 2.58
N ASN A 82 23.23 18.40 2.67
CA ASN A 82 22.30 18.47 1.53
C ASN A 82 22.48 17.36 0.47
N LYS A 83 23.24 16.30 0.79
CA LYS A 83 23.39 15.10 -0.05
C LYS A 83 22.57 13.91 0.44
N GLY A 84 21.49 14.15 1.20
CA GLY A 84 20.60 13.09 1.69
C GLY A 84 21.12 12.22 2.86
N ILE A 85 22.37 12.38 3.32
CA ILE A 85 22.94 11.51 4.38
C ILE A 85 22.10 11.48 5.65
N GLY A 86 21.69 12.64 6.18
CA GLY A 86 20.83 12.70 7.36
C GLY A 86 19.48 11.99 7.14
N TYR A 87 18.92 12.09 5.94
CA TYR A 87 17.69 11.38 5.58
C TYR A 87 17.90 9.86 5.62
N PHE A 88 18.98 9.34 5.02
CA PHE A 88 19.29 7.91 5.05
C PHE A 88 19.58 7.38 6.47
N LEU A 89 20.23 8.17 7.33
CA LEU A 89 20.43 7.81 8.74
C LEU A 89 19.10 7.69 9.49
N VAL A 90 18.18 8.64 9.29
CA VAL A 90 16.84 8.56 9.91
C VAL A 90 16.04 7.40 9.31
N LYS A 91 16.13 7.15 8.00
CA LYS A 91 15.47 6.02 7.33
C LYS A 91 15.93 4.67 7.93
N ALA A 92 17.22 4.50 8.11
CA ALA A 92 17.78 3.31 8.76
C ALA A 92 17.36 3.20 10.24
N LEU A 93 17.28 4.32 10.97
CA LEU A 93 16.75 4.32 12.33
C LEU A 93 15.25 3.96 12.39
N ILE A 94 14.45 4.40 11.42
CA ILE A 94 13.04 3.98 11.31
C ILE A 94 12.95 2.46 11.12
N ALA A 95 13.79 1.88 10.25
CA ALA A 95 13.84 0.43 10.06
C ALA A 95 14.19 -0.32 11.36
N ASP A 96 15.20 0.16 12.10
CA ASP A 96 15.58 -0.41 13.40
C ASP A 96 14.45 -0.27 14.43
N CYS A 97 13.74 0.88 14.43
CA CYS A 97 12.54 1.09 15.24
C CYS A 97 11.42 0.12 14.90
N GLN A 98 11.18 -0.16 13.62
CA GLN A 98 10.18 -1.12 13.17
C GLN A 98 10.53 -2.54 13.62
N GLN A 99 11.80 -2.94 13.51
CA GLN A 99 12.28 -4.27 13.92
C GLN A 99 12.07 -4.54 15.41
N ILE A 100 12.28 -3.54 16.26
CA ILE A 100 12.11 -3.68 17.72
C ILE A 100 10.69 -3.35 18.20
N GLY A 101 9.75 -3.04 17.29
CA GLY A 101 8.36 -2.75 17.63
C GLY A 101 8.14 -1.38 18.31
N SER A 102 9.05 -0.43 18.10
CA SER A 102 8.85 0.96 18.53
C SER A 102 7.73 1.61 17.73
N ARG A 103 6.86 2.37 18.40
CA ARG A 103 5.74 3.09 17.78
C ARG A 103 6.00 4.58 17.59
N HIS A 104 7.02 5.13 18.27
CA HIS A 104 7.40 6.52 18.11
C HIS A 104 8.92 6.72 18.16
N LEU A 105 9.41 7.54 17.24
CA LEU A 105 10.76 8.11 17.30
C LEU A 105 10.66 9.56 17.76
N ARG A 106 11.31 9.88 18.88
CA ARG A 106 11.28 11.20 19.51
C ARG A 106 12.66 11.83 19.52
N LEU A 107 12.70 13.16 19.40
CA LEU A 107 13.90 13.95 19.70
C LEU A 107 13.54 15.30 20.30
N SER A 108 14.56 15.97 20.84
CA SER A 108 14.49 17.37 21.24
C SER A 108 15.54 18.17 20.48
N CYS A 109 15.11 19.27 19.87
CA CYS A 109 15.98 20.14 19.07
C CYS A 109 15.87 21.58 19.58
N PRO A 110 16.98 22.25 19.88
CA PRO A 110 16.98 23.66 20.21
C PRO A 110 16.31 24.51 19.14
N VAL A 111 15.53 25.51 19.58
CA VAL A 111 14.65 26.29 18.70
C VAL A 111 15.43 27.03 17.61
N GLU A 112 16.63 27.49 17.92
CA GLU A 112 17.50 28.28 17.05
C GLU A 112 18.21 27.46 15.97
N LEU A 113 18.28 26.13 16.11
CA LEU A 113 19.05 25.32 15.17
C LEU A 113 18.31 25.10 13.85
N PRO A 114 19.02 25.17 12.69
CA PRO A 114 18.44 24.93 11.37
C PRO A 114 17.96 23.47 11.19
N ALA A 115 18.42 22.56 12.04
CA ALA A 115 17.99 21.15 12.05
C ALA A 115 16.47 20.98 12.24
N ASN A 116 15.77 21.96 12.83
CA ASN A 116 14.31 21.92 12.92
C ASN A 116 13.62 21.82 11.55
N GLN A 117 14.14 22.52 10.54
CA GLN A 117 13.61 22.44 9.17
C GLN A 117 13.85 21.05 8.57
N PHE A 118 14.97 20.42 8.90
CA PHE A 118 15.28 19.06 8.48
C PHE A 118 14.30 18.04 9.07
N TYR A 119 14.00 18.12 10.38
CA TYR A 119 13.04 17.21 11.01
C TYR A 119 11.63 17.37 10.46
N GLN A 120 11.20 18.62 10.25
CA GLN A 120 9.91 18.90 9.62
C GLN A 120 9.82 18.31 8.21
N LYS A 121 10.87 18.45 7.39
CA LYS A 121 10.91 17.88 6.03
C LYS A 121 10.88 16.36 6.00
N ILE A 122 11.37 15.69 7.05
CA ILE A 122 11.34 14.22 7.16
C ILE A 122 9.99 13.70 7.70
N GLY A 123 9.10 14.59 8.13
CA GLY A 123 7.76 14.23 8.60
C GLY A 123 7.64 14.14 10.12
N PHE A 124 8.65 14.59 10.88
CA PHE A 124 8.44 14.78 12.32
C PHE A 124 7.39 15.87 12.55
N THR A 125 6.50 15.61 13.50
CA THR A 125 5.52 16.59 13.98
C THR A 125 6.02 17.22 15.28
N ARG A 126 5.97 18.54 15.36
CA ARG A 126 6.31 19.29 16.57
C ARG A 126 5.17 19.20 17.58
N THR A 127 5.42 18.69 18.77
CA THR A 127 4.37 18.47 19.79
C THR A 127 4.35 19.51 20.90
N SER A 128 5.50 20.08 21.26
CA SER A 128 5.60 21.10 22.30
C SER A 128 6.90 21.88 22.20
N SER A 129 6.92 23.08 22.78
CA SER A 129 8.12 23.77 23.22
C SER A 129 8.29 23.58 24.73
N ARG A 130 9.53 23.40 25.20
CA ARG A 130 9.86 23.35 26.63
C ARG A 130 11.07 24.23 26.89
N VAL A 131 11.11 24.86 28.06
CA VAL A 131 12.32 25.53 28.54
C VAL A 131 13.31 24.43 28.89
N GLY A 132 14.32 24.21 28.05
CA GLY A 132 15.43 23.33 28.39
C GLY A 132 16.31 23.98 29.44
N LYS A 133 17.27 23.22 30.00
CA LYS A 133 18.14 23.69 31.10
C LYS A 133 18.83 25.02 30.79
N ASN A 134 19.25 25.21 29.54
CA ASN A 134 19.99 26.40 29.10
C ASN A 134 19.36 27.12 27.89
N ARG A 135 18.45 26.45 27.17
CA ARG A 135 17.84 26.98 25.93
C ARG A 135 16.48 26.33 25.66
N PRO A 136 15.54 27.04 25.02
CA PRO A 136 14.26 26.46 24.64
C PRO A 136 14.47 25.32 23.62
N LEU A 137 13.69 24.24 23.77
CA LEU A 137 13.73 23.07 22.91
C LEU A 137 12.36 22.83 22.30
N TYR A 138 12.33 22.52 21.00
CA TYR A 138 11.21 21.85 20.37
C TYR A 138 11.28 20.34 20.62
N THR A 139 10.15 19.74 20.97
CA THR A 139 9.99 18.28 20.96
C THR A 139 9.35 17.85 19.64
N TRP A 140 10.01 16.91 18.97
CA TRP A 140 9.60 16.35 17.70
C TRP A 140 9.27 14.87 17.88
N ILE A 141 8.19 14.41 17.26
CA ILE A 141 7.77 13.02 17.23
C ILE A 141 7.54 12.59 15.78
N LEU A 142 8.08 11.44 15.42
CA LEU A 142 7.75 10.72 14.20
C LEU A 142 7.07 9.41 14.59
N ASP A 143 5.91 9.15 14.01
CA ASP A 143 5.19 7.91 14.24
C ASP A 143 5.84 6.79 13.42
N ILE A 144 6.03 5.64 14.07
CA ILE A 144 6.64 4.47 13.48
C ILE A 144 5.54 3.43 13.27
N LEU A 145 5.26 3.15 12.01
CA LEU A 145 4.31 2.14 11.60
C LEU A 145 5.08 0.96 10.98
N PRO A 146 4.63 -0.28 11.17
CA PRO A 146 5.15 -1.44 10.46
C PRO A 146 5.23 -1.19 8.95
N PRO A 147 6.29 -1.66 8.27
CA PRO A 147 6.40 -1.52 6.83
C PRO A 147 5.24 -2.26 6.15
N ARG A 148 4.66 -1.64 5.13
CA ARG A 148 3.52 -2.20 4.40
C ARG A 148 3.85 -2.28 2.93
N LYS A 149 3.66 -3.48 2.38
CA LYS A 149 3.73 -3.70 0.94
C LYS A 149 2.35 -3.52 0.35
N ILE A 150 2.32 -3.03 -0.87
CA ILE A 150 1.11 -2.99 -1.67
C ILE A 150 1.10 -4.14 -2.66
N THR A 151 -0.02 -4.84 -2.76
CA THR A 151 -0.22 -5.94 -3.71
C THR A 151 -1.36 -5.61 -4.68
N PHE A 152 -1.10 -5.82 -5.97
CA PHE A 152 -2.14 -5.79 -6.99
C PHE A 152 -3.03 -7.04 -6.88
N VAL A 153 -4.35 -6.82 -6.90
CA VAL A 153 -5.35 -7.88 -6.97
C VAL A 153 -6.03 -7.83 -8.35
N ALA A 154 -5.83 -8.85 -9.17
CA ALA A 154 -6.45 -8.92 -10.47
C ALA A 154 -7.95 -9.17 -10.32
N SER A 155 -8.79 -8.19 -10.64
CA SER A 155 -10.24 -8.38 -10.65
C SER A 155 -10.65 -9.15 -11.89
N LEU A 156 -11.16 -10.37 -11.68
CA LEU A 156 -11.49 -11.33 -12.72
C LEU A 156 -12.99 -11.25 -13.02
N THR A 157 -13.34 -10.42 -14.00
CA THR A 157 -14.68 -10.38 -14.60
C THR A 157 -14.74 -11.18 -15.91
N ALA A 158 -13.81 -12.12 -16.10
CA ALA A 158 -13.64 -12.89 -17.32
C ALA A 158 -14.69 -14.01 -17.40
N ILE A 159 -15.15 -14.29 -18.61
CA ILE A 159 -15.99 -15.46 -18.91
C ILE A 159 -15.10 -16.68 -19.20
N THR A 160 -15.69 -17.87 -19.23
CA THR A 160 -14.94 -19.12 -19.43
C THR A 160 -14.07 -19.10 -20.70
N SER A 161 -14.56 -18.50 -21.80
CA SER A 161 -13.82 -18.43 -23.07
C SER A 161 -12.58 -17.52 -23.05
N ASP A 162 -12.54 -16.53 -22.15
CA ASP A 162 -11.35 -15.70 -21.94
C ASP A 162 -10.26 -16.57 -21.27
N PHE A 163 -10.59 -17.35 -20.24
CA PHE A 163 -9.64 -18.25 -19.56
C PHE A 163 -9.05 -19.34 -20.46
N VAL A 164 -9.89 -19.92 -21.33
CA VAL A 164 -9.46 -20.94 -22.31
C VAL A 164 -8.30 -20.44 -23.19
N GLN A 165 -8.25 -19.14 -23.46
CA GLN A 165 -7.17 -18.53 -24.25
C GLN A 165 -6.05 -17.98 -23.36
N MET A 166 -6.39 -17.37 -22.24
CA MET A 166 -5.44 -16.72 -21.33
C MET A 166 -4.48 -17.73 -20.68
N ILE A 167 -5.00 -18.85 -20.17
CA ILE A 167 -4.20 -19.79 -19.39
C ILE A 167 -3.11 -20.46 -20.25
N PRO A 168 -3.43 -21.09 -21.40
CA PRO A 168 -2.39 -21.69 -22.24
C PRO A 168 -1.36 -20.67 -22.73
N LEU A 169 -1.80 -19.44 -23.04
CA LEU A 169 -0.88 -18.38 -23.44
C LEU A 169 0.12 -18.04 -22.34
N TRP A 170 -0.32 -17.93 -21.09
CA TRP A 170 0.58 -17.69 -19.96
C TRP A 170 1.50 -18.87 -19.70
N GLU A 171 1.00 -20.11 -19.77
CA GLU A 171 1.82 -21.30 -19.54
C GLU A 171 2.93 -21.48 -20.59
N ASN A 172 2.70 -21.00 -21.81
CA ASN A 172 3.68 -21.10 -22.89
C ASN A 172 4.70 -19.94 -22.88
N GLU A 173 4.30 -18.73 -22.49
CA GLU A 173 5.08 -17.51 -22.72
C GLU A 173 5.35 -16.66 -21.48
N GLY A 174 4.68 -16.94 -20.36
CA GLY A 174 4.90 -16.26 -19.10
C GLY A 174 6.32 -16.49 -18.58
N GLN A 175 6.95 -15.44 -18.06
CA GLN A 175 8.30 -15.53 -17.49
C GLN A 175 8.31 -16.11 -16.07
N GLU A 176 7.20 -16.00 -15.35
CA GLU A 176 7.07 -16.43 -13.95
C GLU A 176 6.05 -17.55 -13.79
N GLN A 177 6.17 -18.28 -12.69
CA GLN A 177 5.22 -19.35 -12.34
C GLN A 177 3.78 -18.84 -12.16
N ARG A 178 3.58 -17.56 -11.84
CA ARG A 178 2.26 -16.94 -11.69
C ARG A 178 2.23 -15.51 -12.28
N PRO A 179 1.11 -15.07 -12.89
CA PRO A 179 1.01 -13.76 -13.52
C PRO A 179 0.82 -12.59 -12.55
N PHE A 180 0.26 -12.87 -11.39
CA PHE A 180 0.01 -11.91 -10.31
C PHE A 180 -0.12 -12.66 -8.98
N GLU A 181 0.06 -11.96 -7.86
CA GLU A 181 0.02 -12.58 -6.54
C GLU A 181 -1.40 -12.96 -6.09
N LYS A 182 -2.39 -12.14 -6.46
CA LYS A 182 -3.78 -12.26 -5.98
C LYS A 182 -4.78 -11.98 -7.09
N CYS A 183 -5.96 -12.59 -7.00
CA CYS A 183 -7.14 -12.19 -7.75
C CYS A 183 -8.38 -12.07 -6.87
N ILE A 184 -9.37 -11.34 -7.36
CA ILE A 184 -10.69 -11.23 -6.75
C ILE A 184 -11.76 -11.62 -7.78
N ILE A 185 -12.78 -12.34 -7.31
CA ILE A 185 -13.97 -12.69 -8.09
C ILE A 185 -15.22 -12.39 -7.28
N THR A 186 -16.33 -12.10 -7.94
CA THR A 186 -17.65 -12.07 -7.30
C THR A 186 -18.35 -13.42 -7.52
N PRO A 187 -18.41 -14.31 -6.51
CA PRO A 187 -18.79 -15.71 -6.73
C PRO A 187 -20.20 -15.89 -7.32
N ARG A 188 -21.12 -14.98 -6.99
CA ARG A 188 -22.50 -15.06 -7.49
C ARG A 188 -22.62 -14.85 -9.01
N PHE A 189 -21.64 -14.17 -9.60
CA PHE A 189 -21.70 -13.73 -11.01
C PHE A 189 -20.62 -14.35 -11.89
N ILE A 190 -19.77 -15.21 -11.33
CA ILE A 190 -18.82 -15.99 -12.12
C ILE A 190 -19.49 -17.25 -12.67
N GLU A 191 -19.19 -17.59 -13.92
CA GLU A 191 -19.61 -18.86 -14.51
C GLU A 191 -18.93 -20.03 -13.81
N ALA A 192 -19.62 -21.18 -13.68
CA ALA A 192 -19.04 -22.36 -13.06
C ALA A 192 -17.75 -22.84 -13.77
N GLY A 193 -17.66 -22.67 -15.10
CA GLY A 193 -16.44 -22.95 -15.87
C GLY A 193 -15.29 -22.01 -15.50
N ALA A 194 -15.56 -20.71 -15.44
CA ALA A 194 -14.58 -19.71 -15.01
C ALA A 194 -14.11 -19.94 -13.56
N LEU A 195 -14.99 -20.32 -12.64
CA LEU A 195 -14.61 -20.65 -11.25
C LEU A 195 -13.61 -21.82 -11.18
N LYS A 196 -13.77 -22.84 -12.05
CA LYS A 196 -12.79 -23.95 -12.14
C LYS A 196 -11.42 -23.47 -12.56
N TYR A 197 -11.35 -22.48 -13.46
CA TYR A 197 -10.07 -21.87 -13.86
C TYR A 197 -9.46 -21.01 -12.75
N VAL A 198 -10.27 -20.29 -11.98
CA VAL A 198 -9.78 -19.57 -10.79
C VAL A 198 -9.22 -20.56 -9.77
N ARG A 199 -9.91 -21.67 -9.53
CA ARG A 199 -9.41 -22.76 -8.68
C ARG A 199 -8.11 -23.37 -9.23
N TYR A 200 -8.02 -23.57 -10.55
CA TYR A 200 -6.79 -24.01 -11.20
C TYR A 200 -5.64 -23.04 -10.95
N MET A 201 -5.84 -21.73 -11.10
CA MET A 201 -4.81 -20.71 -10.83
C MET A 201 -4.38 -20.73 -9.36
N HIS A 202 -5.32 -20.91 -8.44
CA HIS A 202 -5.01 -21.08 -7.02
C HIS A 202 -4.13 -22.31 -6.76
N ASP A 203 -4.58 -23.49 -7.19
CA ASP A 203 -3.92 -24.76 -6.88
C ASP A 203 -2.60 -24.94 -7.64
N LYS A 204 -2.56 -24.53 -8.91
CA LYS A 204 -1.41 -24.75 -9.80
C LYS A 204 -0.36 -23.63 -9.72
N TRP A 205 -0.80 -22.38 -9.70
CA TRP A 205 0.09 -21.22 -9.74
C TRP A 205 0.29 -20.57 -8.37
N GLY A 206 -0.47 -20.98 -7.34
CA GLY A 206 -0.39 -20.36 -6.01
C GLY A 206 -0.88 -18.91 -6.01
N VAL A 207 -1.85 -18.59 -6.88
CA VAL A 207 -2.53 -17.30 -6.91
C VAL A 207 -3.51 -17.26 -5.75
N LYS A 208 -3.39 -16.26 -4.87
CA LYS A 208 -4.33 -16.11 -3.76
C LYS A 208 -5.67 -15.58 -4.24
N VAL A 209 -6.77 -16.08 -3.67
CA VAL A 209 -8.12 -15.74 -4.14
C VAL A 209 -8.91 -15.02 -3.08
N ILE A 210 -9.52 -13.90 -3.46
CA ILE A 210 -10.50 -13.18 -2.65
C ILE A 210 -11.88 -13.41 -3.27
N PHE A 211 -12.84 -13.79 -2.44
CA PHE A 211 -14.25 -13.81 -2.80
C PHE A 211 -14.90 -12.51 -2.36
N ASP A 212 -15.25 -11.69 -3.35
CA ASP A 212 -16.09 -10.50 -3.17
C ASP A 212 -17.51 -10.89 -2.73
N SER A 213 -18.18 -9.97 -2.03
CA SER A 213 -19.56 -10.14 -1.58
C SER A 213 -20.55 -9.95 -2.74
N GLY A 214 -20.23 -9.07 -3.69
CA GLY A 214 -21.16 -8.66 -4.74
C GLY A 214 -22.26 -7.70 -4.27
N GLY A 215 -22.05 -6.96 -3.17
CA GLY A 215 -23.00 -5.96 -2.66
C GLY A 215 -23.40 -4.89 -3.70
N PHE A 216 -22.51 -4.60 -4.65
CA PHE A 216 -22.81 -3.73 -5.80
C PHE A 216 -24.03 -4.21 -6.63
N PHE A 217 -24.29 -5.51 -6.71
CA PHE A 217 -25.43 -6.02 -7.47
C PHE A 217 -26.75 -5.95 -6.69
N VAL A 218 -26.70 -5.89 -5.36
CA VAL A 218 -27.85 -5.53 -4.51
C VAL A 218 -28.25 -4.08 -4.81
N GLN A 219 -27.28 -3.18 -4.93
CA GLN A 219 -27.52 -1.79 -5.33
C GLN A 219 -28.20 -1.70 -6.70
N GLN A 220 -27.82 -2.55 -7.67
CA GLN A 220 -28.45 -2.59 -8.99
C GLN A 220 -29.87 -3.21 -8.99
N GLY A 221 -30.38 -3.66 -7.84
CA GLY A 221 -31.69 -4.31 -7.72
C GLY A 221 -31.76 -5.69 -8.37
N LYS A 222 -30.61 -6.32 -8.66
CA LYS A 222 -30.56 -7.64 -9.31
C LYS A 222 -30.78 -8.80 -8.33
N ILE A 223 -30.55 -8.58 -7.05
CA ILE A 223 -30.71 -9.56 -5.98
C ILE A 223 -31.11 -8.85 -4.68
N ARG A 224 -31.93 -9.50 -3.86
CA ARG A 224 -32.23 -8.99 -2.51
C ARG A 224 -31.07 -9.22 -1.56
N TYR A 225 -30.94 -8.37 -0.53
CA TYR A 225 -29.86 -8.50 0.44
C TYR A 225 -29.93 -9.82 1.22
N GLU A 226 -31.13 -10.27 1.62
CA GLU A 226 -31.31 -11.52 2.37
C GLU A 226 -30.95 -12.77 1.54
N GLU A 227 -31.24 -12.71 0.23
CA GLU A 227 -30.88 -13.75 -0.73
C GLU A 227 -29.36 -13.80 -0.91
N LEU A 228 -28.71 -12.64 -1.02
CA LEU A 228 -27.25 -12.55 -1.09
C LEU A 228 -26.61 -13.13 0.18
N PHE A 229 -27.09 -12.73 1.35
CA PHE A 229 -26.59 -13.17 2.65
C PHE A 229 -26.64 -14.71 2.77
N SER A 230 -27.80 -15.31 2.51
CA SER A 230 -27.98 -16.75 2.66
C SER A 230 -27.13 -17.53 1.65
N TRP A 231 -27.08 -17.05 0.40
CA TRP A 231 -26.28 -17.68 -0.64
C TRP A 231 -24.78 -17.62 -0.37
N LEU A 232 -24.27 -16.48 0.11
CA LEU A 232 -22.84 -16.32 0.43
C LEU A 232 -22.41 -17.23 1.58
N LEU A 233 -23.23 -17.41 2.62
CA LEU A 233 -22.92 -18.35 3.71
C LEU A 233 -22.75 -19.77 3.18
N ASP A 234 -23.71 -20.24 2.38
CA ASP A 234 -23.65 -21.58 1.77
C ASP A 234 -22.45 -21.72 0.83
N PHE A 235 -22.15 -20.66 0.06
CA PHE A 235 -21.03 -20.68 -0.87
C PHE A 235 -19.69 -20.73 -0.14
N TYR A 236 -19.47 -19.89 0.88
CA TYR A 236 -18.23 -19.86 1.66
C TYR A 236 -18.03 -21.17 2.43
N ALA A 237 -19.09 -21.74 3.01
CA ALA A 237 -19.00 -23.03 3.69
C ALA A 237 -18.58 -24.19 2.77
N LYS A 238 -18.90 -24.10 1.46
CA LYS A 238 -18.52 -25.11 0.45
C LYS A 238 -17.20 -24.81 -0.25
N ASN A 239 -16.62 -23.63 -0.03
CA ASN A 239 -15.43 -23.15 -0.72
C ASN A 239 -14.47 -22.52 0.29
N ASP A 240 -13.90 -23.35 1.16
CA ASP A 240 -12.96 -23.02 2.23
C ASP A 240 -11.52 -22.71 1.75
N TRP A 241 -11.31 -22.68 0.44
CA TRP A 241 -10.01 -22.59 -0.19
C TRP A 241 -9.60 -21.18 -0.61
N ALA A 242 -10.51 -20.20 -0.56
CA ALA A 242 -10.13 -18.82 -0.82
C ALA A 242 -9.29 -18.28 0.34
N ASP A 243 -8.42 -17.32 0.06
CA ASP A 243 -7.58 -16.65 1.04
C ASP A 243 -8.28 -15.47 1.72
N GLY A 244 -9.42 -15.02 1.20
CA GLY A 244 -10.17 -13.89 1.74
C GLY A 244 -11.65 -13.92 1.40
N TYR A 245 -12.49 -13.60 2.38
CA TYR A 245 -13.95 -13.63 2.28
C TYR A 245 -14.53 -12.26 2.62
N VAL A 246 -15.03 -11.55 1.63
CA VAL A 246 -15.61 -10.22 1.84
C VAL A 246 -16.98 -10.35 2.49
N LEU A 247 -17.17 -9.69 3.62
CA LEU A 247 -18.44 -9.68 4.33
C LEU A 247 -19.51 -8.95 3.50
N PRO A 248 -20.79 -9.37 3.56
CA PRO A 248 -21.85 -8.75 2.79
C PRO A 248 -22.03 -7.29 3.19
N ASP A 249 -22.15 -6.41 2.21
CA ASP A 249 -22.29 -4.98 2.39
C ASP A 249 -23.48 -4.42 1.63
N TYR A 250 -24.00 -3.29 2.10
CA TYR A 250 -25.11 -2.59 1.47
C TYR A 250 -24.65 -1.20 1.02
N VAL A 251 -24.19 -1.12 -0.23
CA VAL A 251 -23.55 0.07 -0.79
C VAL A 251 -24.48 1.29 -0.78
N PRO A 252 -24.11 2.41 -0.13
CA PRO A 252 -24.82 3.68 -0.24
C PRO A 252 -24.59 4.33 -1.62
N THR A 253 -25.55 5.13 -2.09
CA THR A 253 -25.48 5.81 -3.39
C THR A 253 -25.71 7.30 -3.25
N SER A 254 -25.21 8.09 -4.20
CA SER A 254 -25.36 9.55 -4.22
C SER A 254 -26.80 10.05 -4.32
N ARG A 255 -27.75 9.18 -4.71
CA ARG A 255 -29.18 9.52 -4.85
C ARG A 255 -29.98 9.35 -3.57
N GLN A 256 -29.40 8.75 -2.54
CA GLN A 256 -30.06 8.47 -1.27
C GLN A 256 -30.04 9.66 -0.34
N SER A 257 -31.09 9.77 0.47
CA SER A 257 -31.14 10.70 1.59
C SER A 257 -30.09 10.35 2.66
N ALA A 258 -29.72 11.32 3.49
CA ALA A 258 -28.79 11.09 4.58
C ALA A 258 -29.25 9.98 5.55
N ALA A 259 -30.56 9.88 5.80
CA ALA A 259 -31.14 8.84 6.64
C ALA A 259 -30.96 7.42 6.04
N GLU A 260 -31.21 7.27 4.74
CA GLU A 260 -31.00 6.00 4.03
C GLU A 260 -29.52 5.59 4.00
N VAL A 261 -28.61 6.57 3.86
CA VAL A 261 -27.16 6.30 3.91
C VAL A 261 -26.77 5.78 5.30
N ILE A 262 -27.23 6.42 6.38
CA ILE A 262 -26.98 5.97 7.76
C ILE A 262 -27.50 4.55 7.97
N GLU A 263 -28.74 4.28 7.54
CA GLU A 263 -29.34 2.95 7.64
C GLU A 263 -28.49 1.90 6.92
N ARG A 264 -28.07 2.15 5.68
CA ARG A 264 -27.23 1.23 4.91
C ARG A 264 -25.86 0.97 5.52
N VAL A 265 -25.24 2.01 6.10
CA VAL A 265 -23.98 1.88 6.83
C VAL A 265 -24.17 1.00 8.07
N HIS A 266 -25.24 1.24 8.84
CA HIS A 266 -25.56 0.43 10.01
C HIS A 266 -25.85 -1.03 9.63
N VAL A 267 -26.63 -1.25 8.57
CA VAL A 267 -26.89 -2.60 8.04
C VAL A 267 -25.59 -3.27 7.61
N THR A 268 -24.72 -2.59 6.87
CA THR A 268 -23.42 -3.13 6.44
C THR A 268 -22.58 -3.63 7.63
N ALA A 269 -22.43 -2.83 8.68
CA ALA A 269 -21.64 -3.24 9.84
C ALA A 269 -22.36 -4.34 10.65
N ALA A 270 -23.64 -4.15 10.97
CA ALA A 270 -24.39 -5.07 11.83
C ALA A 270 -24.59 -6.44 11.17
N GLU A 271 -25.00 -6.47 9.90
CA GLU A 271 -25.16 -7.71 9.14
C GLU A 271 -23.81 -8.33 8.81
N GLY A 272 -22.77 -7.54 8.55
CA GLY A 272 -21.40 -8.04 8.44
C GLY A 272 -20.96 -8.81 9.69
N ILE A 273 -21.21 -8.28 10.89
CA ILE A 273 -20.92 -8.97 12.16
C ILE A 273 -21.79 -10.21 12.36
N LYS A 274 -23.09 -10.14 12.05
CA LYS A 274 -23.97 -11.32 12.11
C LYS A 274 -23.50 -12.42 11.16
N PHE A 275 -23.07 -12.04 9.94
CA PHE A 275 -22.53 -12.96 8.95
C PHE A 275 -21.25 -13.61 9.47
N LEU A 276 -20.29 -12.83 9.96
CA LEU A 276 -19.05 -13.32 10.56
C LEU A 276 -19.30 -14.36 11.66
N ASN A 277 -20.27 -14.11 12.53
CA ASN A 277 -20.62 -15.04 13.62
C ASN A 277 -21.24 -16.36 13.12
N ARG A 278 -21.81 -16.37 11.92
CA ARG A 278 -22.40 -17.55 11.26
C ARG A 278 -21.44 -18.25 10.32
N MET A 279 -20.37 -17.59 9.88
CA MET A 279 -19.32 -18.21 9.09
C MET A 279 -18.63 -19.33 9.89
N PRO A 280 -18.14 -20.39 9.21
CA PRO A 280 -17.28 -21.39 9.82
C PRO A 280 -16.08 -20.73 10.52
N SER A 281 -15.73 -21.21 11.71
CA SER A 281 -14.73 -20.58 12.59
C SER A 281 -13.38 -20.39 11.92
N GLU A 282 -12.96 -21.38 11.16
CA GLU A 282 -11.71 -21.50 10.42
C GLU A 282 -11.57 -20.45 9.30
N LEU A 283 -12.68 -19.88 8.82
CA LEU A 283 -12.69 -18.84 7.78
C LEU A 283 -12.68 -17.42 8.35
N ARG A 284 -12.97 -17.24 9.65
CA ARG A 284 -13.19 -15.91 10.24
C ARG A 284 -11.93 -15.03 10.23
N ASP A 285 -10.75 -15.62 10.39
CA ASP A 285 -9.46 -14.90 10.32
C ASP A 285 -9.14 -14.39 8.90
N GLN A 286 -9.87 -14.88 7.91
CA GLN A 286 -9.76 -14.50 6.51
C GLN A 286 -10.87 -13.54 6.06
N ALA A 287 -11.81 -13.21 6.96
CA ALA A 287 -12.90 -12.29 6.66
C ALA A 287 -12.39 -10.86 6.43
N ILE A 288 -13.04 -10.15 5.52
CA ILE A 288 -12.74 -8.76 5.16
C ILE A 288 -14.00 -7.92 5.39
N GLY A 289 -13.97 -7.03 6.39
CA GLY A 289 -15.06 -6.10 6.66
C GLY A 289 -15.03 -4.91 5.71
N VAL A 290 -16.18 -4.49 5.17
CA VAL A 290 -16.25 -3.39 4.20
C VAL A 290 -16.63 -2.08 4.90
N LEU A 291 -15.75 -1.09 4.82
CA LEU A 291 -16.01 0.28 5.26
C LEU A 291 -16.83 1.00 4.19
N GLN A 292 -18.05 1.38 4.55
CA GLN A 292 -19.00 2.11 3.71
C GLN A 292 -19.39 3.45 4.35
N GLY A 293 -19.87 4.39 3.53
CA GLY A 293 -20.42 5.66 3.98
C GLY A 293 -19.80 6.90 3.33
N HIS A 294 -20.45 8.05 3.51
CA HIS A 294 -20.13 9.31 2.83
C HIS A 294 -19.36 10.33 3.70
N ASP A 295 -19.20 10.05 5.00
CA ASP A 295 -18.51 10.92 5.95
C ASP A 295 -17.68 10.13 6.97
N HIS A 296 -17.02 10.86 7.87
CA HIS A 296 -16.13 10.32 8.88
C HIS A 296 -16.87 9.52 9.98
N TYR A 297 -18.10 9.85 10.31
CA TYR A 297 -18.86 9.13 11.34
C TYR A 297 -19.22 7.73 10.87
N HIS A 298 -19.68 7.61 9.63
CA HIS A 298 -19.98 6.31 9.02
C HIS A 298 -18.76 5.38 8.98
N LEU A 299 -17.63 5.90 8.51
CA LEU A 299 -16.38 5.13 8.40
C LEU A 299 -15.87 4.69 9.77
N LYS A 300 -15.94 5.57 10.77
CA LYS A 300 -15.57 5.23 12.15
C LYS A 300 -16.49 4.14 12.71
N TYR A 301 -17.79 4.25 12.49
CA TYR A 301 -18.77 3.26 12.97
C TYR A 301 -18.47 1.86 12.41
N CYS A 302 -18.27 1.74 11.09
CA CYS A 302 -17.87 0.46 10.49
C CYS A 302 -16.52 -0.03 11.04
N PHE A 303 -15.54 0.86 11.15
CA PHE A 303 -14.21 0.51 11.64
C PHE A 303 -14.26 -0.05 13.06
N ASP A 304 -14.91 0.67 13.99
CA ASP A 304 -15.06 0.22 15.38
C ASP A 304 -15.76 -1.14 15.44
N ALA A 305 -16.89 -1.29 14.72
CA ALA A 305 -17.66 -2.54 14.70
C ALA A 305 -16.83 -3.76 14.28
N PHE A 306 -15.96 -3.61 13.28
CA PHE A 306 -15.08 -4.69 12.82
C PHE A 306 -13.87 -4.91 13.73
N MET A 307 -13.22 -3.84 14.22
CA MET A 307 -12.07 -3.95 15.12
C MET A 307 -12.45 -4.55 16.48
N ASP A 308 -13.65 -4.26 17.00
CA ASP A 308 -14.18 -4.86 18.23
C ASP A 308 -14.39 -6.38 18.11
N LYS A 309 -14.47 -6.90 16.88
CA LYS A 309 -14.52 -8.34 16.59
C LYS A 309 -13.16 -8.93 16.24
N GLY A 310 -12.08 -8.15 16.36
CA GLY A 310 -10.72 -8.60 16.10
C GLY A 310 -10.40 -8.83 14.63
N LEU A 311 -11.18 -8.25 13.71
CA LEU A 311 -10.88 -8.38 12.28
C LEU A 311 -9.51 -7.80 11.96
N GLN A 312 -8.72 -8.55 11.21
CA GLN A 312 -7.40 -8.13 10.77
C GLN A 312 -7.40 -7.55 9.35
N ARG A 313 -8.54 -7.56 8.67
CA ARG A 313 -8.66 -7.12 7.28
C ARG A 313 -9.93 -6.31 7.09
N ILE A 314 -9.77 -5.17 6.44
CA ILE A 314 -10.84 -4.24 6.11
C ILE A 314 -10.66 -3.79 4.66
N GLY A 315 -11.77 -3.48 4.01
CA GLY A 315 -11.77 -2.95 2.66
C GLY A 315 -12.49 -1.61 2.60
N PHE A 316 -12.00 -0.71 1.77
CA PHE A 316 -12.59 0.61 1.55
C PHE A 316 -13.47 0.58 0.30
N GLY A 317 -14.78 0.67 0.51
CA GLY A 317 -15.80 0.70 -0.56
C GLY A 317 -16.34 2.11 -0.87
N SER A 318 -16.05 3.10 -0.01
CA SER A 318 -16.59 4.47 -0.05
C SER A 318 -15.98 5.39 -1.13
N PHE A 319 -15.64 4.87 -2.31
CA PHE A 319 -15.28 5.72 -3.44
C PHE A 319 -16.51 6.40 -4.03
N ASP A 320 -16.32 7.61 -4.56
CA ASP A 320 -17.40 8.21 -5.34
C ASP A 320 -17.51 7.45 -6.66
N THR A 321 -18.72 7.26 -7.17
CA THR A 321 -18.94 6.56 -8.43
C THR A 321 -19.24 7.55 -9.56
N GLY A 322 -18.86 7.22 -10.78
CA GLY A 322 -19.25 7.97 -11.97
C GLY A 322 -19.38 7.10 -13.21
N GLY A 323 -19.69 7.75 -14.34
CA GLY A 323 -20.00 7.08 -15.61
C GLY A 323 -21.51 6.89 -15.84
N ARG A 324 -21.90 6.31 -16.97
CA ARG A 324 -23.31 6.21 -17.41
C ARG A 324 -24.21 5.41 -16.44
N ASN A 325 -23.60 4.54 -15.63
CA ASN A 325 -24.27 3.66 -14.66
C ASN A 325 -23.67 3.74 -13.24
N ASP A 326 -22.88 4.77 -12.92
CA ASP A 326 -22.21 4.86 -11.60
C ASP A 326 -21.31 3.63 -11.28
N GLU A 327 -20.67 3.07 -12.31
CA GLU A 327 -19.88 1.83 -12.25
C GLU A 327 -18.37 2.04 -12.06
N ILE A 328 -17.88 3.28 -12.17
CA ILE A 328 -16.46 3.60 -12.12
C ILE A 328 -16.16 4.33 -10.82
N ASN A 329 -15.32 3.74 -9.97
CA ASN A 329 -14.80 4.41 -8.79
C ASN A 329 -13.89 5.57 -9.20
N LEU A 330 -14.21 6.74 -8.68
CA LEU A 330 -13.53 8.00 -8.89
C LEU A 330 -12.87 8.44 -7.58
N MET A 331 -11.60 8.80 -7.69
CA MET A 331 -10.85 9.42 -6.60
C MET A 331 -11.06 10.93 -6.63
N THR A 332 -12.20 11.39 -6.12
CA THR A 332 -12.42 12.82 -5.88
C THR A 332 -11.74 13.27 -4.59
N ASN A 333 -11.63 14.59 -4.39
CA ASN A 333 -11.18 15.15 -3.12
C ASN A 333 -11.96 14.62 -1.90
N ALA A 334 -13.26 14.33 -2.06
CA ALA A 334 -14.08 13.79 -0.98
C ALA A 334 -13.65 12.35 -0.63
N SER A 335 -13.51 11.47 -1.63
CA SER A 335 -13.01 10.11 -1.41
C SER A 335 -11.58 10.06 -0.87
N ILE A 336 -10.71 10.98 -1.29
CA ILE A 336 -9.35 11.14 -0.77
C ILE A 336 -9.36 11.54 0.70
N ASN A 337 -10.22 12.48 1.08
CA ASN A 337 -10.38 12.90 2.48
C ASN A 337 -10.89 11.74 3.35
N ARG A 338 -11.87 10.96 2.84
CA ARG A 338 -12.36 9.75 3.52
C ARG A 338 -11.27 8.70 3.70
N LEU A 339 -10.47 8.46 2.67
CA LEU A 339 -9.37 7.49 2.73
C LEU A 339 -8.26 7.96 3.69
N ALA A 340 -7.94 9.26 3.70
CA ALA A 340 -7.04 9.87 4.68
C ALA A 340 -7.57 9.75 6.12
N PHE A 341 -8.88 9.89 6.31
CA PHE A 341 -9.51 9.68 7.61
C PHE A 341 -9.40 8.22 8.07
N VAL A 342 -9.63 7.23 7.19
CA VAL A 342 -9.44 5.80 7.52
C VAL A 342 -7.99 5.50 7.88
N ARG A 343 -7.03 6.04 7.13
CA ARG A 343 -5.60 5.97 7.48
C ARG A 343 -5.37 6.48 8.90
N ASP A 344 -5.94 7.64 9.25
CA ASP A 344 -5.75 8.25 10.55
C ASP A 344 -6.40 7.43 11.68
N LEU A 345 -7.57 6.82 11.44
CA LEU A 345 -8.20 5.88 12.38
C LEU A 345 -7.29 4.66 12.65
N ILE A 346 -6.84 3.99 11.58
CA ILE A 346 -5.94 2.82 11.68
C ILE A 346 -4.66 3.20 12.45
N LYS A 347 -4.05 4.32 12.06
CA LYS A 347 -2.83 4.85 12.67
C LYS A 347 -3.04 5.16 14.14
N GLN A 348 -4.10 5.87 14.50
CA GLN A 348 -4.39 6.24 15.89
C GLN A 348 -4.64 5.00 16.75
N ALA A 349 -5.48 4.07 16.28
CA ALA A 349 -5.78 2.83 17.00
C ALA A 349 -4.52 2.00 17.27
N TYR A 350 -3.59 1.97 16.30
CA TYR A 350 -2.30 1.32 16.49
C TYR A 350 -1.43 2.12 17.46
N LEU A 351 -1.23 3.42 17.29
CA LEU A 351 -0.35 4.17 18.19
C LEU A 351 -0.86 4.22 19.64
N SER A 352 -2.18 4.19 19.86
CA SER A 352 -2.81 4.11 21.19
C SER A 352 -2.83 2.71 21.79
N GLN A 353 -2.38 1.68 21.06
CA GLN A 353 -2.43 0.28 21.46
C GLN A 353 -3.85 -0.27 21.62
N THR A 354 -4.86 0.38 21.03
CA THR A 354 -6.21 -0.18 20.90
C THR A 354 -6.19 -1.42 20.00
N ILE A 355 -5.32 -1.41 18.98
CA ILE A 355 -4.97 -2.59 18.17
C ILE A 355 -3.46 -2.87 18.25
N ASN A 356 -3.11 -4.15 18.18
CA ASN A 356 -1.72 -4.60 18.24
C ASN A 356 -1.08 -4.81 16.88
N VAL A 357 -1.89 -5.02 15.85
CA VAL A 357 -1.47 -5.25 14.46
C VAL A 357 -2.25 -4.28 13.58
N LEU A 358 -1.59 -3.67 12.61
CA LEU A 358 -2.28 -2.84 11.62
C LEU A 358 -3.14 -3.75 10.72
N PRO A 359 -4.46 -3.51 10.61
CA PRO A 359 -5.31 -4.29 9.71
C PRO A 359 -4.86 -4.10 8.27
N ASP A 360 -4.96 -5.15 7.45
CA ASP A 360 -4.80 -5.01 6.01
C ASP A 360 -5.94 -4.16 5.46
N LEU A 361 -5.58 -3.14 4.67
CA LEU A 361 -6.53 -2.24 4.03
C LEU A 361 -6.56 -2.52 2.52
N HIS A 362 -7.68 -3.05 2.04
CA HIS A 362 -7.93 -3.29 0.63
C HIS A 362 -8.71 -2.13 0.00
N LEU A 363 -8.33 -1.65 -1.18
CA LEU A 363 -9.06 -0.63 -1.92
C LEU A 363 -9.87 -1.27 -3.04
N PHE A 364 -11.21 -1.24 -2.93
CA PHE A 364 -12.06 -1.91 -3.91
C PHE A 364 -12.21 -1.11 -5.22
N GLY A 365 -12.04 -1.79 -6.36
CA GLY A 365 -12.45 -1.34 -7.68
C GLY A 365 -11.68 -0.15 -8.26
N VAL A 366 -10.38 0.00 -7.97
CA VAL A 366 -9.60 1.16 -8.45
C VAL A 366 -8.95 0.89 -9.82
N SER A 367 -9.21 1.76 -10.81
CA SER A 367 -8.95 1.46 -12.24
C SER A 367 -7.81 2.22 -12.91
N THR A 368 -7.12 3.12 -12.19
CA THR A 368 -6.16 4.08 -12.77
C THR A 368 -4.72 3.91 -12.24
N PRO A 369 -3.79 3.38 -13.06
CA PRO A 369 -2.37 3.23 -12.73
C PRO A 369 -1.67 4.47 -12.17
N LYS A 370 -2.02 5.66 -12.66
CA LYS A 370 -1.42 6.93 -12.23
C LYS A 370 -1.54 7.17 -10.72
N MET A 371 -2.59 6.62 -10.09
CA MET A 371 -2.91 6.86 -8.69
C MET A 371 -2.24 5.88 -7.72
N LEU A 372 -1.66 4.79 -8.24
CA LEU A 372 -1.08 3.74 -7.41
C LEU A 372 0.07 4.25 -6.53
N ALA A 373 0.80 5.26 -7.00
CA ALA A 373 1.88 5.88 -6.25
C ALA A 373 1.43 6.51 -4.93
N ASP A 374 0.16 6.91 -4.81
CA ASP A 374 -0.36 7.53 -3.60
C ASP A 374 -0.89 6.52 -2.58
N PHE A 375 -1.18 5.28 -2.97
CA PHE A 375 -1.83 4.29 -2.10
C PHE A 375 -1.03 3.96 -0.82
N PRO A 376 0.31 3.84 -0.86
CA PRO A 376 1.09 3.68 0.37
C PRO A 376 0.88 4.80 1.40
N ASN A 377 0.59 6.03 0.95
CA ASN A 377 0.33 7.17 1.84
C ASN A 377 -0.97 7.04 2.64
N TYR A 378 -1.83 6.08 2.29
CA TYR A 378 -3.08 5.78 2.96
C TYR A 378 -3.05 4.45 3.73
N LEU A 379 -1.87 3.83 3.88
CA LEU A 379 -1.69 2.52 4.51
C LEU A 379 -2.41 1.36 3.78
N ALA A 380 -2.76 1.56 2.50
CA ALA A 380 -3.33 0.50 1.69
C ALA A 380 -2.30 -0.63 1.50
N THR A 381 -2.75 -1.87 1.68
CA THR A 381 -1.93 -3.07 1.48
C THR A 381 -2.30 -3.82 0.21
N SER A 382 -3.48 -3.53 -0.35
CA SER A 382 -3.88 -4.06 -1.64
C SER A 382 -4.95 -3.21 -2.30
N PHE A 383 -5.11 -3.39 -3.60
CA PHE A 383 -6.18 -2.80 -4.37
C PHE A 383 -6.56 -3.78 -5.48
N ASP A 384 -7.83 -3.83 -5.85
CA ASP A 384 -8.23 -4.57 -7.03
C ASP A 384 -8.50 -3.67 -8.22
N SER A 385 -8.24 -4.22 -9.40
CA SER A 385 -8.55 -3.56 -10.66
C SER A 385 -8.98 -4.54 -11.72
N SER A 386 -10.09 -4.25 -12.40
CA SER A 386 -10.44 -4.89 -13.67
C SER A 386 -9.82 -4.14 -14.86
N GLY A 387 -9.05 -3.08 -14.61
CA GLY A 387 -8.51 -2.19 -15.64
C GLY A 387 -7.64 -2.93 -16.66
N TRP A 388 -6.83 -3.89 -16.22
CA TRP A 388 -5.97 -4.68 -17.10
C TRP A 388 -6.76 -5.46 -18.17
N LEU A 389 -7.90 -6.04 -17.79
CA LEU A 389 -8.78 -6.81 -18.66
C LEU A 389 -9.69 -5.91 -19.51
N ARG A 390 -10.36 -4.93 -18.88
CA ARG A 390 -11.30 -4.03 -19.58
C ARG A 390 -10.58 -3.16 -20.61
N THR A 391 -9.44 -2.56 -20.25
CA THR A 391 -8.66 -1.68 -21.14
C THR A 391 -8.14 -2.44 -22.36
N ALA A 392 -7.72 -3.70 -22.20
CA ALA A 392 -7.31 -4.56 -23.32
C ALA A 392 -8.45 -4.82 -24.32
N GLY A 393 -9.69 -4.94 -23.84
CA GLY A 393 -10.89 -5.06 -24.67
C GLY A 393 -11.14 -3.86 -25.58
N PHE A 394 -10.78 -2.66 -25.12
CA PHE A 394 -10.86 -1.41 -25.91
C PHE A 394 -9.63 -1.14 -26.79
N GLY A 395 -8.77 -2.15 -27.00
CA GLY A 395 -7.56 -1.99 -27.82
C GLY A 395 -6.46 -1.16 -27.16
N ASN A 396 -6.54 -0.95 -25.85
CA ASN A 396 -5.61 -0.13 -25.10
C ASN A 396 -4.64 -0.98 -24.27
N ILE A 397 -3.48 -0.39 -23.99
CA ILE A 397 -2.50 -0.90 -23.03
C ILE A 397 -2.16 0.15 -21.98
N TYR A 398 -1.51 -0.30 -20.91
CA TYR A 398 -0.80 0.54 -19.96
C TYR A 398 0.71 0.43 -20.14
N LEU A 399 1.41 1.43 -19.63
CA LEU A 399 2.83 1.40 -19.30
C LEU A 399 2.98 1.91 -17.86
N PRO A 400 4.05 1.54 -17.13
CA PRO A 400 4.20 1.88 -15.72
C PRO A 400 3.98 3.36 -15.42
N PHE A 401 3.06 3.63 -14.48
CA PHE A 401 2.66 4.96 -14.02
C PHE A 401 2.16 5.93 -15.11
N GLN A 402 1.74 5.42 -16.26
CA GLN A 402 1.18 6.21 -17.36
C GLN A 402 -0.33 5.98 -17.54
N SER A 403 -0.97 6.92 -18.24
CA SER A 403 -2.35 6.75 -18.70
C SER A 403 -2.45 5.70 -19.81
N ARG A 404 -3.62 5.08 -19.95
CA ARG A 404 -3.89 4.12 -21.05
C ARG A 404 -3.67 4.74 -22.43
N ARG A 405 -3.24 3.91 -23.37
CA ARG A 405 -2.96 4.29 -24.77
C ARG A 405 -3.49 3.24 -25.72
N ASN A 406 -4.11 3.66 -26.82
CA ASN A 406 -4.62 2.76 -27.84
C ASN A 406 -3.47 2.24 -28.71
N VAL A 407 -3.48 0.96 -29.04
CA VAL A 407 -2.48 0.32 -29.93
C VAL A 407 -3.13 -0.33 -31.16
N THR A 408 -4.46 -0.47 -31.20
CA THR A 408 -5.18 -1.06 -32.34
C THR A 408 -5.25 -0.12 -33.54
N PHE A 409 -5.19 -0.65 -34.76
CA PHE A 409 -5.47 0.13 -35.97
C PHE A 409 -6.96 0.53 -36.01
N GLY A 410 -7.26 1.82 -36.22
CA GLY A 410 -8.64 2.30 -36.36
C GLY A 410 -9.29 2.84 -35.08
N GLY A 411 -8.52 3.39 -34.14
CA GLY A 411 -9.08 4.28 -33.13
C GLY A 411 -9.87 5.40 -33.81
N SER A 412 -11.20 5.25 -33.84
CA SER A 412 -12.13 6.23 -34.39
C SER A 412 -11.77 7.62 -33.87
N SER A 413 -11.87 8.60 -34.76
CA SER A 413 -11.79 10.05 -34.51
C SER A 413 -12.65 10.57 -33.34
N LEU A 414 -13.44 9.71 -32.68
CA LEU A 414 -14.21 9.96 -31.46
C LEU A 414 -13.42 9.77 -30.14
N LEU A 415 -12.26 9.10 -30.15
CA LEU A 415 -11.36 9.01 -28.99
C LEU A 415 -10.20 10.00 -29.18
N LEU A 416 -10.17 11.06 -28.36
CA LEU A 416 -9.31 12.26 -28.37
C LEU A 416 -7.77 12.05 -28.39
N SER A 417 -7.25 10.86 -28.68
CA SER A 417 -5.81 10.59 -28.75
C SER A 417 -5.44 9.63 -29.89
N LYS A 418 -4.52 10.05 -30.75
CA LYS A 418 -3.83 9.20 -31.72
C LYS A 418 -3.25 7.96 -31.02
N GLY A 419 -3.52 6.76 -31.54
CA GLY A 419 -2.95 5.52 -31.03
C GLY A 419 -1.42 5.50 -31.19
N PHE A 420 -0.73 4.65 -30.42
CA PHE A 420 0.71 4.48 -30.55
C PHE A 420 1.07 3.82 -31.88
N THR A 421 2.11 4.36 -32.51
CA THR A 421 2.93 3.64 -33.49
C THR A 421 3.89 2.69 -32.76
N ALA A 422 4.46 1.71 -33.48
CA ALA A 422 5.46 0.80 -32.92
C ALA A 422 6.66 1.57 -32.34
N ALA A 423 7.17 2.57 -33.06
CA ALA A 423 8.30 3.39 -32.60
C ALA A 423 7.97 4.16 -31.31
N GLU A 424 6.78 4.77 -31.22
CA GLU A 424 6.34 5.44 -29.99
C GLU A 424 6.19 4.45 -28.84
N PHE A 425 5.63 3.25 -29.08
CA PHE A 425 5.49 2.22 -28.06
C PHE A 425 6.84 1.79 -27.48
N TYR A 426 7.82 1.42 -28.32
CA TYR A 426 9.13 1.00 -27.84
C TYR A 426 9.90 2.13 -27.15
N THR A 427 9.81 3.37 -27.67
CA THR A 427 10.37 4.56 -26.99
C THR A 427 9.79 4.72 -25.58
N GLN A 428 8.49 4.46 -25.41
CA GLN A 428 7.85 4.58 -24.09
C GLN A 428 8.18 3.40 -23.17
N CYS A 429 8.36 2.19 -23.71
CA CYS A 429 8.86 1.04 -22.96
C CYS A 429 10.25 1.33 -22.39
N GLU A 430 11.18 1.81 -23.22
CA GLU A 430 12.53 2.21 -22.80
C GLU A 430 12.47 3.30 -21.72
N ARG A 431 11.67 4.35 -21.93
CA ARG A 431 11.50 5.44 -20.95
C ARG A 431 10.97 4.97 -19.59
N THR A 432 10.15 3.92 -19.57
CA THR A 432 9.57 3.37 -18.34
C THR A 432 10.35 2.18 -17.78
N GLY A 433 11.39 1.71 -18.49
CA GLY A 433 12.09 0.48 -18.15
C GLY A 433 11.24 -0.78 -18.27
N HIS A 434 10.10 -0.72 -18.97
CA HIS A 434 9.18 -1.84 -19.10
C HIS A 434 9.64 -2.81 -20.19
N SER A 435 9.70 -4.09 -19.87
CA SER A 435 10.00 -5.16 -20.82
C SER A 435 9.29 -6.44 -20.38
N CYS A 436 8.53 -7.04 -21.29
CA CYS A 436 7.71 -8.21 -21.02
C CYS A 436 7.64 -9.13 -22.24
N PRO A 437 7.32 -10.43 -22.10
CA PRO A 437 7.21 -11.36 -23.24
C PRO A 437 6.20 -10.95 -24.30
N PHE A 438 5.19 -10.19 -23.88
CA PHE A 438 4.11 -9.72 -24.76
C PHE A 438 4.46 -8.41 -25.48
N CYS A 439 5.58 -7.79 -25.12
CA CYS A 439 6.02 -6.49 -25.60
C CYS A 439 6.88 -6.60 -26.88
N ASP A 440 7.47 -7.77 -27.14
CA ASP A 440 8.48 -7.96 -28.19
C ASP A 440 7.92 -7.75 -29.60
N ASP A 441 6.68 -8.19 -29.85
CA ASP A 441 5.98 -8.01 -31.12
C ASP A 441 4.80 -7.04 -30.97
N PHE A 442 5.04 -5.77 -31.35
CA PHE A 442 4.00 -4.76 -31.35
C PHE A 442 2.79 -5.18 -32.19
N SER A 443 2.97 -5.78 -33.38
CA SER A 443 1.86 -6.18 -34.26
C SER A 443 0.92 -7.17 -33.59
N ARG A 444 1.49 -8.10 -32.82
CA ARG A 444 0.73 -9.06 -32.01
C ARG A 444 -0.06 -8.38 -30.90
N LEU A 445 0.56 -7.43 -30.20
CA LEU A 445 -0.11 -6.54 -29.24
C LEU A 445 -1.31 -5.79 -29.85
N GLN A 446 -1.20 -5.34 -31.10
CA GLN A 446 -2.32 -4.69 -31.81
C GLN A 446 -3.45 -5.67 -32.14
N LYS A 447 -3.14 -6.89 -32.58
CA LYS A 447 -4.13 -7.85 -33.09
C LYS A 447 -4.77 -8.73 -32.03
N ASN A 448 -4.07 -9.02 -30.94
CA ASN A 448 -4.51 -10.01 -29.96
C ASN A 448 -4.91 -9.36 -28.61
N ARG A 449 -6.20 -9.45 -28.27
CA ARG A 449 -6.75 -8.95 -27.00
C ARG A 449 -6.14 -9.65 -25.77
N VAL A 450 -5.88 -10.95 -25.84
CA VAL A 450 -5.37 -11.76 -24.73
C VAL A 450 -3.92 -11.38 -24.42
N VAL A 451 -3.11 -11.12 -25.45
CA VAL A 451 -1.74 -10.59 -25.30
C VAL A 451 -1.76 -9.24 -24.60
N ARG A 452 -2.69 -8.34 -24.95
CA ARG A 452 -2.86 -7.05 -24.23
C ARG A 452 -3.29 -7.24 -22.78
N MET A 453 -4.11 -8.24 -22.47
CA MET A 453 -4.51 -8.51 -21.08
C MET A 453 -3.28 -8.87 -20.24
N TRP A 454 -2.47 -9.84 -20.68
CA TRP A 454 -1.30 -10.24 -19.91
C TRP A 454 -0.23 -9.16 -19.83
N HIS A 455 0.00 -8.42 -20.93
CA HIS A 455 0.82 -7.20 -20.92
C HIS A 455 0.37 -6.25 -19.79
N ASN A 456 -0.93 -5.91 -19.75
CA ASN A 456 -1.45 -4.99 -18.76
C ASN A 456 -1.34 -5.54 -17.33
N ALA A 457 -1.59 -6.84 -17.12
CA ALA A 457 -1.45 -7.46 -15.79
C ALA A 457 -0.01 -7.35 -15.27
N LEU A 458 0.98 -7.64 -16.12
CA LEU A 458 2.39 -7.50 -15.80
C LEU A 458 2.76 -6.06 -15.43
N VAL A 459 2.26 -5.07 -16.18
CA VAL A 459 2.46 -3.65 -15.86
C VAL A 459 1.95 -3.31 -14.46
N PHE A 460 0.81 -3.85 -14.02
CA PHE A 460 0.33 -3.66 -12.65
C PHE A 460 1.25 -4.31 -11.60
N SER A 461 1.68 -5.56 -11.85
CA SER A 461 2.62 -6.26 -10.98
C SER A 461 3.94 -5.49 -10.83
N GLU A 462 4.51 -4.99 -11.94
CA GLU A 462 5.73 -4.18 -11.95
C GLU A 462 5.58 -2.87 -11.18
N MET A 463 4.47 -2.14 -11.37
CA MET A 463 4.22 -0.91 -10.60
C MET A 463 4.18 -1.19 -9.10
N THR A 464 3.55 -2.28 -8.67
CA THR A 464 3.56 -2.66 -7.23
C THR A 464 4.94 -3.10 -6.75
N ALA A 465 5.70 -3.80 -7.59
CA ALA A 465 7.08 -4.18 -7.28
C ALA A 465 7.96 -2.95 -7.08
N ALA A 466 7.85 -1.93 -7.96
CA ALA A 466 8.57 -0.68 -7.87
C ALA A 466 8.26 0.09 -6.56
N LEU A 467 6.97 0.21 -6.20
CA LEU A 467 6.56 0.84 -4.93
C LEU A 467 7.10 0.08 -3.71
N ASN A 468 7.15 -1.25 -3.80
CA ASN A 468 7.68 -2.11 -2.75
C ASN A 468 9.22 -2.14 -2.72
N SER A 469 9.91 -1.82 -3.81
CA SER A 469 11.39 -1.77 -3.87
C SER A 469 11.95 -0.43 -3.39
N GLU A 470 11.26 0.69 -3.63
CA GLU A 470 11.58 1.97 -2.95
C GLU A 470 11.50 1.81 -1.42
N SER A 471 10.64 0.90 -0.96
CA SER A 471 10.56 0.46 0.43
C SER A 471 11.70 -0.50 0.84
N LYS A 472 12.39 -1.19 -0.08
CA LYS A 472 13.53 -2.11 0.20
C LYS A 472 14.92 -1.47 0.08
N GLU A 473 15.13 -0.47 -0.78
CA GLU A 473 16.33 0.39 -0.72
C GLU A 473 16.36 1.24 0.57
N SER A 474 15.33 1.10 1.41
CA SER A 474 15.28 1.49 2.83
C SER A 474 15.97 0.53 3.80
N HIS A 475 16.35 -0.66 3.35
CA HIS A 475 16.69 -1.80 4.22
C HIS A 475 17.97 -2.54 3.80
N ALA A 476 18.76 -2.00 2.87
CA ALA A 476 20.05 -2.55 2.44
C ALA A 476 21.21 -1.62 2.80
#